data_AF-A0A822BFC4-F1
#
_entry.id   AF-A0A822BFC4-F1
#
_cell.length_a   1.000
_cell.length_b   1.000
_cell.length_c   1.000
_cell.angle_alpha   90.00
_cell.angle_beta   90.00
_cell.angle_gamma   90.00
#
_symmetry.space_group_name_H-M   'P 1'
#
loop_
_entity.id
_entity.type
_entity.pdbx_description
1 polymer ?
#
loop_
_entity_poly.entity_id
_entity_poly.type
_entity_poly.pdbx_seq_one_letter_code
_entity_poly.pdbx_strand_id
1 'polypeptide(L)'
;MQNYVDLCDYLPANEAVKAVLVSVMVSHGNHPFGHAYLGFDAYQQGSPVEQKTSFIEQTYNCHGTLHKQELIIPWNNHENNPSMNLIIDITSSYNTGSYPGHGNTNYFQIQITGYI
;
A
#
# COMPACT_ATOMS: atom_id res chain seq x y z
N MET A 1 15.56 12.27 2.32
CA MET A 1 14.32 11.94 3.04
C MET A 1 14.00 10.50 2.66
N GLN A 2 13.95 9.60 3.63
CA GLN A 2 13.75 8.17 3.39
C GLN A 2 12.22 7.94 3.37
N ASN A 3 11.66 7.55 2.21
CA ASN A 3 10.21 7.50 1.96
C ASN A 3 9.63 6.08 1.92
N TYR A 4 10.19 5.14 2.68
CA TYR A 4 9.64 3.79 2.76
C TYR A 4 9.40 3.36 4.20
N VAL A 5 8.35 2.58 4.40
CA VAL A 5 8.07 1.87 5.64
C VAL A 5 8.61 0.45 5.45
N ASP A 6 9.58 0.07 6.26
CA ASP A 6 10.10 -1.30 6.29
C ASP A 6 9.14 -2.15 7.14
N LEU A 7 8.24 -2.88 6.50
CA LEU A 7 7.37 -3.85 7.18
C LEU A 7 8.17 -5.15 7.37
N CYS A 8 9.16 -5.10 8.26
CA CYS A 8 9.96 -6.24 8.69
C CYS A 8 9.20 -7.09 9.74
N ASP A 9 7.98 -7.52 9.43
CA ASP A 9 7.39 -8.66 10.16
C ASP A 9 7.86 -9.92 9.44
N TYR A 10 8.92 -10.54 9.98
CA TYR A 10 9.52 -11.83 9.56
C TYR A 10 8.66 -12.58 8.53
N LEU A 11 8.86 -12.26 7.24
CA LEU A 11 8.35 -13.09 6.17
C LEU A 11 8.97 -14.47 6.41
N PRO A 12 8.19 -15.55 6.53
CA PRO A 12 8.76 -16.85 6.78
C PRO A 12 9.79 -17.10 5.67
N ALA A 13 11.04 -17.37 6.06
CA ALA A 13 12.17 -17.67 5.17
C ALA A 13 11.99 -19.02 4.44
N ASN A 14 10.74 -19.35 4.12
CA ASN A 14 10.31 -20.55 3.48
C ASN A 14 10.35 -20.31 1.97
N GLU A 15 11.21 -21.04 1.28
CA GLU A 15 11.34 -21.09 -0.18
C GLU A 15 10.00 -21.31 -0.92
N ALA A 16 8.97 -21.74 -0.20
CA ALA A 16 7.60 -21.89 -0.68
C ALA A 16 6.88 -20.58 -1.02
N VAL A 17 7.19 -19.44 -0.39
CA VAL A 17 6.44 -18.19 -0.65
C VAL A 17 6.65 -17.73 -2.09
N LYS A 18 5.55 -17.59 -2.84
CA LYS A 18 5.50 -17.13 -4.22
C LYS A 18 4.90 -15.73 -4.37
N ALA A 19 4.14 -15.28 -3.37
CA ALA A 19 3.68 -13.89 -3.32
C ALA A 19 3.37 -13.41 -1.90
N VAL A 20 3.45 -12.11 -1.69
CA VAL A 20 2.92 -11.42 -0.51
C VAL A 20 1.59 -10.77 -0.88
N LEU A 21 0.58 -10.93 -0.04
CA LEU A 21 -0.72 -10.28 -0.18
C LEU A 21 -0.73 -9.00 0.66
N VAL A 22 -1.00 -7.87 0.01
CA VAL A 22 -1.15 -6.57 0.68
C VAL A 22 -2.55 -6.05 0.43
N SER A 23 -3.29 -5.76 1.51
CA SER A 23 -4.55 -5.03 1.41
C SER A 23 -4.34 -3.53 1.57
N VAL A 24 -5.08 -2.77 0.77
CA VAL A 24 -5.22 -1.33 0.91
C VAL A 24 -6.68 -1.04 1.17
N MET A 25 -6.98 -0.50 2.34
CA MET A 25 -8.30 0.01 2.69
C MET A 25 -8.30 1.53 2.59
N VAL A 26 -9.36 2.08 2.01
CA VAL A 26 -9.59 3.51 1.89
C VAL A 26 -10.89 3.83 2.57
N SER A 27 -10.81 4.66 3.60
CA SER A 27 -11.96 5.33 4.18
C SER A 27 -11.98 6.75 3.64
N HIS A 28 -13.09 7.16 3.05
CA HIS A 28 -13.34 8.53 2.63
C HIS A 28 -14.57 9.08 3.36
N GLY A 29 -14.37 10.19 4.04
CA GLY A 29 -15.35 10.89 4.84
C GLY A 29 -16.49 11.49 4.02
N ASN A 30 -17.60 11.76 4.69
CA ASN A 30 -18.75 12.38 4.04
C ASN A 30 -18.51 13.89 3.83
N HIS A 31 -17.83 14.27 2.73
CA HIS A 31 -17.66 15.67 2.38
C HIS A 31 -17.68 15.93 0.87
N PRO A 32 -18.52 16.86 0.38
CA PRO A 32 -18.73 17.09 -1.05
C PRO A 32 -17.52 17.66 -1.80
N PHE A 33 -16.49 18.14 -1.08
CA PHE A 33 -15.25 18.68 -1.64
C PHE A 33 -14.00 17.88 -1.20
N GLY A 34 -14.21 16.69 -0.63
CA GLY A 34 -13.12 15.85 -0.16
C GLY A 34 -12.38 15.16 -1.30
N HIS A 35 -11.05 15.18 -1.25
CA HIS A 35 -10.15 14.47 -2.15
C HIS A 35 -9.13 13.66 -1.33
N ALA A 36 -8.99 12.38 -1.67
CA ALA A 36 -7.96 11.52 -1.12
C ALA A 36 -7.32 10.76 -2.28
N TYR A 37 -6.00 10.78 -2.39
CA TYR A 37 -5.28 9.92 -3.32
C TYR A 37 -4.08 9.27 -2.65
N LEU A 38 -3.82 8.04 -3.06
CA LEU A 38 -2.64 7.28 -2.70
C LEU A 38 -2.18 6.52 -3.93
N GLY A 39 -0.92 6.72 -4.29
CA GLY A 39 -0.19 5.90 -5.22
C GLY A 39 1.07 5.36 -4.57
N PHE A 40 1.38 4.09 -4.84
CA PHE A 40 2.64 3.50 -4.42
C PHE A 40 3.06 2.37 -5.36
N ASP A 41 4.36 2.05 -5.32
CA ASP A 41 4.92 0.84 -5.90
C ASP A 41 5.30 -0.11 -4.76
N ALA A 42 4.89 -1.38 -4.87
CA ALA A 42 5.25 -2.43 -3.92
C ALA A 42 6.08 -3.52 -4.60
N TYR A 43 7.22 -3.87 -4.00
CA TYR A 43 8.14 -4.85 -4.55
C TYR A 43 9.04 -5.44 -3.45
N GLN A 44 9.55 -6.65 -3.68
CA GLN A 44 10.60 -7.20 -2.83
C GLN A 44 11.92 -6.44 -3.06
N GLN A 45 12.62 -6.09 -1.99
CA GLN A 45 13.92 -5.44 -2.09
C GLN A 45 14.90 -6.31 -2.89
N GLY A 46 15.65 -5.70 -3.81
CA GLY A 46 16.57 -6.41 -4.68
C GLY A 46 15.92 -7.08 -5.89
N SER A 47 14.59 -7.09 -6.00
CA SER A 47 13.91 -7.58 -7.20
C SER A 47 14.06 -6.59 -8.37
N PRO A 48 14.03 -7.08 -9.62
CA PRO A 48 14.02 -6.24 -10.81
C PRO A 48 12.83 -5.27 -10.81
N VAL A 49 13.00 -4.10 -11.44
CA VAL A 49 11.97 -3.04 -11.49
C VAL A 49 10.67 -3.53 -12.14
N GLU A 50 10.77 -4.46 -13.08
CA GLU A 50 9.64 -5.11 -13.75
C GLU A 50 8.81 -6.03 -12.86
N GLN A 51 9.28 -6.40 -11.66
CA GLN A 51 8.54 -7.21 -10.68
C GLN A 51 7.80 -6.37 -9.62
N LYS A 52 7.62 -5.07 -9.89
CA LYS A 52 6.83 -4.20 -9.02
C LYS A 52 5.34 -4.29 -9.30
N THR A 53 4.55 -4.20 -8.23
CA THR A 53 3.10 -4.01 -8.30
C THR A 53 2.78 -2.56 -7.99
N SER A 54 2.24 -1.82 -8.95
CA SER A 54 1.81 -0.43 -8.77
C SER A 54 0.35 -0.35 -8.36
N PHE A 55 0.04 0.53 -7.42
CA PHE A 55 -1.30 0.86 -6.97
C PHE A 55 -1.54 2.36 -7.10
N ILE A 56 -2.72 2.73 -7.58
CA ILE A 56 -3.21 4.11 -7.59
C ILE A 56 -4.69 4.07 -7.24
N GLU A 57 -5.06 4.81 -6.20
CA GLU A 57 -6.44 5.08 -5.84
C GLU A 57 -6.65 6.58 -5.72
N GLN A 58 -7.77 7.05 -6.28
CA GLN A 58 -8.14 8.45 -6.27
C GLN A 58 -9.63 8.57 -6.04
N THR A 59 -9.98 9.14 -4.89
CA THR A 59 -11.35 9.32 -4.48
C THR A 59 -11.67 10.81 -4.40
N TYR A 60 -12.60 11.27 -5.25
CA TYR A 60 -13.03 12.67 -5.33
C TYR A 60 -14.54 12.78 -5.11
N ASN A 61 -14.97 13.79 -4.34
CA ASN A 61 -16.37 14.20 -4.23
C ASN A 61 -17.35 13.06 -3.92
N CYS A 62 -16.91 12.06 -3.17
CA CYS A 62 -17.76 10.95 -2.75
C CYS A 62 -18.29 11.19 -1.33
N HIS A 63 -19.46 10.65 -1.05
CA HIS A 63 -20.10 10.75 0.26
C HIS A 63 -19.87 9.44 1.02
N GLY A 64 -18.94 9.43 1.99
CA GLY A 64 -18.84 8.35 2.97
C GLY A 64 -18.63 6.97 2.32
N THR A 65 -17.43 6.72 1.80
CA THR A 65 -17.11 5.47 1.10
C THR A 65 -16.03 4.69 1.84
N LEU A 66 -16.21 3.37 1.90
CA LEU A 66 -15.16 2.44 2.30
C LEU A 66 -14.85 1.51 1.14
N HIS A 67 -13.60 1.47 0.70
CA HIS A 67 -13.12 0.58 -0.33
C HIS A 67 -11.97 -0.27 0.21
N LYS A 68 -11.88 -1.54 -0.20
CA LYS A 68 -10.74 -2.42 0.10
C LYS A 68 -10.31 -3.09 -1.19
N GLN A 69 -9.02 -2.99 -1.49
CA GLN A 69 -8.37 -3.70 -2.58
C GLN A 69 -7.26 -4.60 -2.04
N GLU A 70 -7.06 -5.76 -2.67
CA GLU A 70 -5.93 -6.64 -2.38
C GLU A 70 -4.99 -6.68 -3.58
N LEU A 71 -3.70 -6.60 -3.28
CA LEU A 71 -2.59 -6.60 -4.22
C LEU A 71 -1.77 -7.86 -3.99
N ILE A 72 -1.41 -8.52 -5.09
CA ILE A 72 -0.49 -9.64 -5.08
C ILE A 72 0.88 -9.09 -5.49
N ILE A 73 1.86 -9.19 -4.60
CA ILE A 73 3.24 -8.81 -4.88
C ILE A 73 4.02 -10.10 -5.14
N PRO A 74 4.51 -10.32 -6.37
CA PRO A 74 5.33 -11.49 -6.68
C PRO A 74 6.55 -11.56 -5.76
N TRP A 75 6.83 -12.75 -5.25
CA TRP A 75 7.91 -12.98 -4.31
C TRP A 75 8.93 -13.94 -4.89
N ASN A 76 10.20 -13.52 -4.90
CA ASN A 76 11.30 -14.27 -5.46
C ASN A 76 12.26 -14.73 -4.36
N ASN A 77 12.13 -16.01 -3.99
CA ASN A 77 12.99 -16.70 -3.04
C ASN A 77 14.25 -17.32 -3.69
N HIS A 78 14.68 -16.86 -4.86
CA HIS A 78 15.93 -17.36 -5.45
C HIS A 78 17.11 -17.13 -4.49
N GLU A 79 18.00 -18.12 -4.41
CA GLU A 79 19.21 -18.13 -3.55
C GLU A 79 20.10 -16.88 -3.70
N ASN A 80 19.92 -16.11 -4.78
CA ASN A 80 20.67 -14.89 -5.07
C ASN A 80 19.99 -13.59 -4.61
N ASN A 81 18.79 -13.63 -4.02
CA ASN A 81 18.17 -12.45 -3.39
C ASN A 81 18.18 -12.61 -1.85
N PRO A 82 19.21 -12.07 -1.16
CA PRO A 82 19.31 -12.18 0.29
C PRO A 82 18.35 -11.26 1.04
N SER A 83 17.65 -10.34 0.35
CA SER A 83 16.71 -9.45 1.01
C SER A 83 15.30 -10.01 0.99
N MET A 84 14.75 -10.13 2.21
CA MET A 84 13.39 -10.57 2.47
C MET A 84 12.49 -9.38 2.84
N ASN A 85 12.84 -8.17 2.42
CA ASN A 85 12.09 -6.98 2.79
C ASN A 85 11.08 -6.62 1.71
N LEU A 86 9.82 -6.44 2.10
CA LEU A 86 8.82 -5.81 1.25
C LEU A 86 9.04 -4.30 1.28
N ILE A 87 9.26 -3.69 0.12
CA ILE A 87 9.34 -2.24 -0.04
C ILE A 87 7.99 -1.74 -0.53
N ILE A 88 7.49 -0.70 0.14
CA ILE A 88 6.34 0.10 -0.29
C ILE A 88 6.84 1.54 -0.48
N ASP A 89 6.95 1.96 -1.73
CA ASP A 89 7.44 3.29 -2.10
C ASP A 89 6.26 4.18 -2.51
N ILE A 90 5.95 5.17 -1.67
CA ILE A 90 4.80 6.06 -1.90
C ILE A 90 5.14 7.05 -3.01
N THR A 91 4.48 6.91 -4.16
CA THR A 91 4.70 7.76 -5.35
C THR A 91 3.84 9.02 -5.32
N SER A 92 2.69 8.96 -4.67
CA SER A 92 1.82 10.12 -4.45
C SER A 92 0.96 9.89 -3.21
N SER A 93 0.77 10.92 -2.39
CA SER A 93 -0.21 10.87 -1.31
C SER A 93 -0.75 12.25 -1.02
N TYR A 94 -2.06 12.34 -0.83
CA TYR A 94 -2.70 13.55 -0.38
C TYR A 94 -4.07 13.25 0.17
N ASN A 95 -4.47 14.07 1.11
CA ASN A 95 -5.72 13.92 1.78
C ASN A 95 -6.22 15.28 2.25
N THR A 96 -7.36 15.70 1.74
CA THR A 96 -8.09 16.85 2.29
C THR A 96 -8.90 16.40 3.49
N GLY A 97 -8.92 17.16 4.58
CA GLY A 97 -9.86 16.83 5.65
C GLY A 97 -9.85 17.75 6.86
N SER A 98 -9.10 18.84 6.84
CA SER A 98 -9.18 19.85 7.88
C SER A 98 -9.95 21.04 7.34
N TYR A 99 -11.26 21.05 7.56
CA TYR A 99 -12.10 22.23 7.33
C TYR A 99 -12.55 22.77 8.70
N PRO A 100 -12.77 24.09 8.85
CA PRO A 100 -13.26 24.65 10.11
C PRO A 100 -14.53 23.93 10.58
N GLY A 101 -14.47 23.29 11.75
CA GLY A 101 -15.60 22.57 12.35
C GLY A 101 -15.71 21.07 11.98
N HIS A 102 -14.82 20.52 11.16
CA HIS A 102 -14.85 19.12 10.75
C HIS A 102 -13.47 18.47 10.83
N GLY A 103 -13.39 17.25 11.39
CA GLY A 103 -12.16 16.47 11.45
C GLY A 103 -11.86 15.74 10.12
N ASN A 104 -10.58 15.41 9.90
CA ASN A 104 -10.18 14.60 8.75
C ASN A 104 -10.54 13.14 9.02
N THR A 105 -11.52 12.62 8.28
CA THR A 105 -11.94 11.21 8.39
C THR A 105 -11.47 10.36 7.22
N ASN A 106 -10.74 10.93 6.25
CA ASN A 106 -10.19 10.11 5.20
C ASN A 106 -8.86 9.51 5.68
N TYR A 107 -8.63 8.25 5.36
CA TYR A 107 -7.34 7.62 5.60
C TYR A 107 -7.18 6.42 4.69
N PHE A 108 -5.91 6.08 4.45
CA PHE A 108 -5.52 4.85 3.81
C PHE A 108 -4.87 3.96 4.88
N GLN A 109 -5.21 2.68 4.87
CA GLN A 109 -4.54 1.68 5.67
C GLN A 109 -3.95 0.63 4.73
N ILE A 110 -2.66 0.38 4.85
CA ILE A 110 -1.94 -0.64 4.09
C ILE A 110 -1.54 -1.73 5.09
N GLN A 111 -1.85 -2.99 4.78
CA GLN A 111 -1.57 -4.11 5.67
C GLN A 111 -1.21 -5.37 4.88
N ILE A 112 -0.17 -6.09 5.31
CA ILE A 112 0.10 -7.45 4.83
C ILE A 112 -1.01 -8.36 5.36
N THR A 113 -1.77 -8.99 4.45
CA THR A 113 -2.91 -9.85 4.80
C THR A 113 -2.64 -11.34 4.64
N GLY A 114 -1.54 -11.72 4.00
CA GLY A 114 -1.17 -13.11 3.87
C GLY A 114 -0.02 -13.35 2.91
N TYR A 115 0.23 -14.64 2.66
CA TYR A 115 1.27 -15.14 1.77
C TYR A 115 0.67 -16.25 0.91
N ILE A 116 1.11 -16.34 -0.34
CA ILE A 116 0.85 -17.46 -1.25
C ILE A 116 2.11 -18.29 -1.35
#